data_AF-A0A6B0GNW6-F1
#
_entry.id   AF-A0A6B0GNW6-F1
#
_cell.length_a   1.000
_cell.length_b   1.000
_cell.length_c   1.000
_cell.angle_alpha   90.00
_cell.angle_beta   90.00
_cell.angle_gamma   90.00
#
_symmetry.space_group_name_H-M   'P 1'
#
loop_
_entity.id
_entity.type
_entity.pdbx_description
1 polymer ?
#
loop_
_entity_poly.entity_id
_entity_poly.type
_entity_poly.pdbx_seq_one_letter_code
_entity_poly.pdbx_strand_id
1 'polypeptide(L)'
;MDRIEQLLVDAFGHDRVSRQYTYPTGRRVDLLVDTGLFTVAIECESSAENLIEGSGQVEHYARHDSRGRTVPMLVVADGHTLDSPEQQYVEQRVTVYTERELAERLTGAGLLG
;
A
#
# COMPACT_ATOMS: atom_id res chain seq x y z
N MET A 1 -6.42 6.25 7.30
CA MET A 1 -6.09 4.85 7.66
C MET A 1 -7.33 3.95 7.71
N ASP A 2 -8.30 4.16 8.59
CA ASP A 2 -9.48 3.24 8.70
C ASP A 2 -10.31 3.12 7.41
N ARG A 3 -10.39 4.18 6.61
CA ARG A 3 -11.08 4.15 5.29
C ARG A 3 -10.39 3.24 4.27
N ILE A 4 -9.05 3.27 4.20
CA ILE A 4 -8.27 2.45 3.27
C ILE A 4 -8.42 0.98 3.64
N GLU A 5 -8.34 0.66 4.93
CA GLU A 5 -8.61 -0.69 5.42
C GLU A 5 -9.99 -1.17 4.99
N GLN A 6 -11.03 -0.37 5.21
CA GLN A 6 -12.40 -0.75 4.82
C GLN A 6 -12.51 -1.02 3.32
N LEU A 7 -11.92 -0.16 2.46
CA LEU A 7 -11.91 -0.38 1.02
C LEU A 7 -11.25 -1.71 0.63
N LEU A 8 -10.12 -2.05 1.28
CA LEU A 8 -9.43 -3.31 1.01
C LEU A 8 -10.22 -4.51 1.55
N VAL A 9 -10.85 -4.38 2.71
CA VAL A 9 -11.72 -5.41 3.27
C VAL A 9 -12.92 -5.67 2.37
N ASP A 10 -13.56 -4.61 1.86
CA ASP A 10 -14.70 -4.74 0.94
C ASP A 10 -14.27 -5.43 -0.37
N ALA A 11 -13.06 -5.14 -0.84
CA ALA A 11 -12.52 -5.71 -2.08
C ALA A 11 -12.00 -7.15 -1.96
N PHE A 12 -11.38 -7.51 -0.83
CA PHE A 12 -10.64 -8.76 -0.67
C PHE A 12 -11.16 -9.68 0.44
N GLY A 13 -12.00 -9.17 1.34
CA GLY A 13 -12.47 -9.89 2.52
C GLY A 13 -11.57 -9.68 3.75
N HIS A 14 -12.19 -9.71 4.94
CA HIS A 14 -11.50 -9.55 6.23
C HIS A 14 -10.40 -10.58 6.49
N ASP A 15 -10.54 -11.80 5.95
CA ASP A 15 -9.57 -12.88 6.12
C ASP A 15 -8.26 -12.65 5.36
N ARG A 16 -8.27 -11.73 4.38
CA ARG A 16 -7.12 -11.42 3.52
C ARG A 16 -6.42 -10.11 3.88
N VAL A 17 -7.03 -9.29 4.72
CA VAL A 17 -6.49 -8.00 5.13
C VAL A 17 -6.00 -8.08 6.58
N SER A 18 -4.71 -7.85 6.78
CA SER A 18 -4.10 -7.81 8.11
C SER A 18 -3.60 -6.40 8.41
N ARG A 19 -4.01 -5.85 9.57
CA ARG A 19 -3.41 -4.63 10.11
C ARG A 19 -2.11 -4.95 10.81
N GLN A 20 -1.17 -4.03 10.73
CA GLN A 20 -0.04 -3.99 11.66
C GLN A 20 0.76 -5.31 11.69
N TYR A 21 0.91 -5.96 10.53
CA TYR A 21 1.68 -7.18 10.42
C TYR A 21 3.16 -6.88 10.67
N THR A 22 3.76 -7.62 11.59
CA THR A 22 5.19 -7.50 11.91
C THR A 22 6.00 -8.46 11.05
N TYR A 23 6.82 -7.92 10.16
CA TYR A 23 7.78 -8.71 9.40
C TYR A 23 8.86 -9.30 10.32
N PRO A 24 9.57 -10.37 9.91
CA PRO A 24 10.69 -10.93 10.67
C PRO A 24 11.80 -9.93 11.03
N THR A 25 11.86 -8.80 10.32
CA THR A 25 12.77 -7.68 10.61
C THR A 25 12.38 -6.87 11.85
N GLY A 26 11.22 -7.16 12.46
CA GLY A 26 10.65 -6.43 13.59
C GLY A 26 9.93 -5.14 13.17
N ARG A 27 9.96 -4.79 11.88
CA ARG A 27 9.19 -3.66 11.35
C ARG A 27 7.75 -4.06 11.07
N ARG A 28 6.87 -3.08 11.14
CA ARG A 28 5.43 -3.28 11.10
C ARG A 28 4.85 -2.49 9.94
N VAL A 29 4.22 -3.18 9.02
CA VAL A 29 3.49 -2.55 7.90
C VAL A 29 2.11 -2.11 8.37
N ASP A 30 1.62 -0.97 7.90
CA ASP A 30 0.27 -0.51 8.22
C ASP A 30 -0.79 -1.54 7.83
N LEU A 31 -0.78 -1.98 6.57
CA LEU A 31 -1.73 -2.92 6.00
C LEU A 31 -1.04 -3.97 5.12
N LEU A 32 -1.53 -5.20 5.18
CA LEU A 32 -1.08 -6.31 4.35
C LEU A 32 -2.29 -6.97 3.70
N VAL A 33 -2.23 -7.20 2.38
CA VAL A 33 -3.27 -7.95 1.63
C VAL A 33 -2.67 -9.23 1.08
N ASP A 34 -3.16 -10.39 1.52
CA ASP A 34 -2.77 -11.69 0.95
C ASP A 34 -3.78 -12.12 -0.13
N THR A 35 -3.34 -12.14 -1.39
CA THR A 35 -4.18 -12.58 -2.52
C THR A 35 -4.12 -14.09 -2.74
N GLY A 36 -3.28 -14.81 -2.01
CA GLY A 36 -2.91 -16.22 -2.22
C GLY A 36 -1.80 -16.40 -3.27
N LEU A 37 -1.73 -15.52 -4.28
CA LEU A 37 -0.70 -15.54 -5.31
C LEU A 37 0.51 -14.67 -4.94
N PHE A 38 0.23 -13.46 -4.49
CA PHE A 38 1.20 -12.47 -4.03
C PHE A 38 0.64 -11.72 -2.82
N THR A 39 1.52 -11.05 -2.10
CA THR A 39 1.14 -10.24 -0.95
C THR A 39 1.36 -8.77 -1.30
N VAL A 40 0.46 -7.89 -0.90
CA VAL A 40 0.65 -6.44 -1.06
C VAL A 40 0.96 -5.87 0.32
N ALA A 41 2.13 -5.24 0.46
CA ALA A 41 2.51 -4.51 1.66
C ALA A 41 2.24 -3.03 1.44
N ILE A 42 1.40 -2.45 2.28
CA ILE A 42 0.84 -1.12 2.08
C ILE A 42 1.23 -0.22 3.27
N GLU A 43 1.93 0.87 2.99
CA GLU A 43 2.08 1.99 3.94
C GLU A 43 1.12 3.12 3.57
N CYS A 44 0.51 3.73 4.59
CA CYS A 44 -0.47 4.80 4.42
C CYS A 44 0.09 6.13 4.91
N GLU A 45 0.38 7.05 3.99
CA GLU A 45 0.97 8.34 4.33
C GLU A 45 -0.06 9.46 4.38
N SER A 46 0.05 10.33 5.38
CA SER A 46 -0.82 11.50 5.55
C SER A 46 -0.36 12.73 4.77
N SER A 47 0.81 12.70 4.13
CA SER A 47 1.38 13.83 3.41
C SER A 47 2.35 13.35 2.33
N ALA A 48 2.47 14.11 1.24
CA ALA A 48 3.46 13.89 0.19
C ALA A 48 4.92 13.99 0.71
N GLU A 49 5.16 14.75 1.78
CA GLU A 49 6.50 14.89 2.38
C GLU A 49 7.06 13.56 2.91
N ASN A 50 6.18 12.62 3.27
CA ASN A 50 6.56 11.31 3.77
C ASN A 50 6.78 10.26 2.67
N LEU A 51 6.56 10.60 1.39
CA LEU A 51 6.64 9.65 0.27
C LEU A 51 7.96 8.89 0.23
N ILE A 52 9.08 9.59 0.44
CA ILE A 52 10.42 8.98 0.42
C ILE A 52 10.56 7.99 1.58
N GLU A 53 10.12 8.37 2.79
CA GLU A 53 10.21 7.49 3.95
C GLU A 53 9.32 6.26 3.77
N GLY A 54 8.03 6.46 3.48
CA GLY A 54 7.08 5.38 3.27
C GLY A 54 7.52 4.43 2.15
N SER A 55 8.04 4.96 1.04
CA SER A 55 8.56 4.13 -0.06
C SER A 55 9.74 3.24 0.40
N GLY A 56 10.65 3.80 1.20
CA GLY A 56 11.75 3.05 1.79
C GLY A 56 11.28 1.93 2.72
N GLN A 57 10.19 2.15 3.47
CA GLN A 57 9.58 1.15 4.34
C GLN A 57 8.95 0.00 3.54
N VAL A 58 8.11 0.30 2.54
CA VAL A 58 7.47 -0.76 1.74
C VAL A 58 8.46 -1.55 0.89
N GLU A 59 9.49 -0.88 0.33
CA GLU A 59 10.57 -1.58 -0.35
C GLU A 59 11.35 -2.49 0.58
N HIS A 60 11.57 -2.05 1.82
CA HIS A 60 12.23 -2.88 2.83
C HIS A 60 11.44 -4.16 3.07
N TYR A 61 10.11 -4.10 3.18
CA TYR A 61 9.27 -5.29 3.32
C TYR A 61 9.38 -6.22 2.11
N ALA A 62 9.28 -5.67 0.90
CA ALA A 62 9.39 -6.46 -0.32
C ALA A 62 10.73 -7.20 -0.44
N ARG A 63 11.83 -6.57 -0.03
CA ARG A 63 13.18 -7.17 -0.05
C ARG A 63 13.38 -8.26 1.01
N HIS A 64 12.66 -8.20 2.12
CA HIS A 64 12.81 -9.14 3.24
C HIS A 64 11.72 -10.22 3.27
N ASP A 65 10.80 -10.22 2.31
CA ASP A 65 9.93 -11.36 2.04
C ASP A 65 10.74 -12.49 1.41
N SER A 66 10.92 -13.58 2.16
CA SER A 66 11.68 -14.75 1.72
C SER A 66 11.10 -15.44 0.48
N ARG A 67 9.81 -15.21 0.20
CA ARG A 67 9.13 -15.76 -0.98
C ARG A 67 9.29 -14.88 -2.22
N GLY A 68 9.72 -13.63 -2.06
CA GLY A 68 9.88 -12.67 -3.16
C GLY A 68 8.57 -12.37 -3.90
N ARG A 69 7.42 -12.47 -3.21
CA ARG A 69 6.08 -12.24 -3.80
C ARG A 69 5.39 -11.03 -3.19
N THR A 70 6.11 -10.22 -2.43
CA THR A 70 5.56 -9.01 -1.82
C THR A 70 5.68 -7.84 -2.81
N VAL A 71 4.54 -7.26 -3.14
CA VAL A 71 4.41 -6.05 -3.95
C VAL A 71 4.35 -4.84 -3.00
N PRO A 72 5.30 -3.89 -3.10
CA PRO A 72 5.27 -2.69 -2.30
C PRO A 72 4.26 -1.68 -2.87
N MET A 73 3.40 -1.16 -2.01
CA MET A 73 2.41 -0.16 -2.37
C MET A 73 2.38 0.95 -1.33
N LEU A 74 2.24 2.19 -1.78
CA LEU A 74 2.06 3.34 -0.91
C LEU A 74 0.74 4.02 -1.24
N VAL A 75 -0.04 4.35 -0.21
CA VAL A 75 -1.31 5.07 -0.35
C VAL A 75 -1.20 6.41 0.36
N VAL A 76 -1.46 7.51 -0.34
CA VAL A 76 -1.42 8.86 0.22
C VAL A 76 -2.84 9.37 0.46
N ALA A 77 -3.07 10.03 1.59
CA ALA A 77 -4.33 10.71 1.89
C ALA A 77 -4.74 11.68 0.77
N ASP A 78 -6.05 11.77 0.51
CA ASP A 78 -6.62 12.70 -0.48
C ASP A 78 -6.30 14.16 -0.11
N GLY A 79 -6.09 15.02 -1.11
CA GLY A 79 -5.83 16.47 -0.93
C GLY A 79 -4.37 16.89 -1.10
N HIS A 80 -3.47 15.94 -1.30
CA HIS A 80 -2.09 16.20 -1.70
C HIS A 80 -1.97 16.09 -3.22
N THR A 81 -1.44 17.14 -3.86
CA THR A 81 -1.15 17.09 -5.29
C THR A 81 0.10 16.27 -5.50
N LEU A 82 -0.10 15.13 -6.14
CA LEU A 82 0.92 14.24 -6.65
C LEU A 82 1.48 14.80 -7.98
N ASP A 83 2.30 15.84 -7.90
CA ASP A 83 3.05 16.41 -9.04
C ASP A 83 4.42 16.96 -8.59
N SER A 84 5.16 16.16 -7.84
CA SER A 84 6.48 16.54 -7.32
C SER A 84 7.58 15.59 -7.82
N PRO A 85 8.85 16.06 -7.95
CA PRO A 85 9.98 15.21 -8.32
C PRO A 85 10.15 13.98 -7.41
N GLU A 86 9.81 14.11 -6.13
CA GLU A 86 9.85 13.04 -5.14
C GLU A 86 8.91 11.90 -5.51
N GLN A 87 7.71 12.20 -6.00
CA GLN A 87 6.79 11.17 -6.47
C GLN A 87 7.34 10.45 -7.69
N GLN A 88 7.85 11.17 -8.70
CA GLN A 88 8.42 10.54 -9.89
C GLN A 88 9.58 9.59 -9.53
N TYR A 89 10.37 9.96 -8.52
CA TYR A 89 11.41 9.11 -7.97
C TYR A 89 10.83 7.85 -7.29
N VAL A 90 9.75 8.00 -6.51
CA VAL A 90 9.10 6.91 -5.78
C VAL A 90 8.36 5.95 -6.72
N GLU A 91 7.64 6.46 -7.73
CA GLU A 91 6.86 5.66 -8.70
C GLU A 91 7.73 4.75 -9.57
N GLN A 92 9.03 5.04 -9.71
CA GLN A 92 9.98 4.13 -10.37
C GLN A 92 10.25 2.86 -9.54
N ARG A 93 9.82 2.81 -8.28
CA ARG A 93 10.24 1.80 -7.29
C ARG A 93 9.07 1.10 -6.62
N VAL A 94 7.96 1.81 -6.41
CA VAL A 94 6.77 1.30 -5.71
C VAL A 94 5.51 1.75 -6.43
N THR A 95 4.42 1.00 -6.22
CA THR A 95 3.11 1.45 -6.70
C THR A 95 2.57 2.53 -5.78
N VAL A 96 2.22 3.70 -6.31
CA VAL A 96 1.66 4.81 -5.53
C VAL A 96 0.22 5.07 -5.97
N TYR A 97 -0.67 5.26 -5.01
CA TYR A 97 -2.03 5.74 -5.23
C TYR A 97 -2.41 6.81 -4.21
N THR A 98 -3.24 7.76 -4.60
CA THR A 98 -4.12 8.46 -3.65
C THR A 98 -5.23 7.53 -3.15
N GLU A 99 -5.86 7.84 -2.01
CA GLU A 99 -7.04 7.10 -1.54
C GLU A 99 -8.13 7.02 -2.63
N ARG A 100 -8.39 8.13 -3.32
CA ARG A 100 -9.34 8.19 -4.44
C ARG A 100 -8.94 7.25 -5.59
N GLU A 101 -7.68 7.31 -6.04
CA GLU A 101 -7.23 6.45 -7.16
C GLU A 101 -7.30 4.97 -6.79
N LEU A 102 -6.98 4.61 -5.55
CA LEU A 102 -7.13 3.22 -5.08
C LEU A 102 -8.60 2.78 -5.19
N ALA A 103 -9.54 3.59 -4.70
CA ALA A 103 -10.97 3.29 -4.79
C ALA A 103 -11.44 3.16 -6.25
N GLU A 104 -11.01 4.05 -7.14
CA GLU A 104 -11.33 4.01 -8.58
C GLU A 104 -10.78 2.75 -9.25
N ARG A 105 -9.55 2.34 -8.89
CA ARG A 105 -8.91 1.11 -9.41
C ARG A 105 -9.65 -0.15 -8.95
N LEU A 106 -10.01 -0.23 -7.67
CA LEU A 106 -10.75 -1.38 -7.13
C LEU A 106 -12.15 -1.49 -7.74
N THR A 107 -12.84 -0.35 -7.91
CA THR A 107 -14.15 -0.28 -8.60
C THR A 107 -14.03 -0.69 -10.07
N GLY A 108 -13.04 -0.13 -10.78
CA GLY A 108 -12.80 -0.44 -12.20
C GLY A 108 -12.41 -1.91 -12.43
N ALA A 109 -11.85 -2.58 -11.42
CA ALA A 109 -11.56 -4.00 -11.43
C ALA A 109 -12.77 -4.88 -11.06
N GLY A 110 -13.92 -4.29 -10.69
CA GLY A 110 -15.11 -5.00 -10.23
C GLY A 110 -14.97 -5.64 -8.85
N LEU A 111 -14.02 -5.16 -8.04
CA LEU A 111 -13.80 -5.65 -6.68
C LEU A 111 -14.68 -4.93 -5.65
N LEU A 112 -15.19 -3.74 -5.99
CA LEU A 112 -16.18 -3.01 -5.20
C LEU A 112 -17.50 -2.98 -5.98
N GLY A 113 -18.60 -3.29 -5.29
CA GLY A 113 -19.96 -3.36 -5.83
C GLY A 113 -20.77 -2.07 -5.64
#